data_AF-A0AAD6HPW1-F1
#
_entry.id   AF-A0AAD6HPW1-F1
#
_cell.length_a   1.000
_cell.length_b   1.000
_cell.length_c   1.000
_cell.angle_alpha   90.00
_cell.angle_beta   90.00
_cell.angle_gamma   90.00
#
_symmetry.space_group_name_H-M   'P 1'
#
loop_
_entity.id
_entity.type
_entity.pdbx_description
1 polymer ?
#
loop_
_entity_poly.entity_id
_entity_poly.type
_entity_poly.pdbx_seq_one_letter_code
_entity_poly.pdbx_strand_id
1 'polypeptide(L)' 'MPAYHTGQRVNYKPVGGPNSNTSASIGVIREIATEPTALTGRSVDASEAMPRYQIENLKTHKSSAVKECNILGPAE' A
#
# COMPACT_ATOMS: atom_id res chain seq x y z
N MET A 1 -2.77 -3.89 -15.01
CA MET A 1 -1.63 -4.53 -14.32
C MET A 1 -1.20 -3.61 -13.18
N PRO A 2 -0.94 -4.14 -11.97
CA PRO A 2 -0.53 -3.32 -10.82
C PRO A 2 0.76 -2.58 -11.11
N ALA A 3 0.83 -1.29 -10.74
CA ALA A 3 1.99 -0.44 -11.00
C ALA A 3 3.23 -0.84 -10.18
N TYR A 4 3.04 -1.56 -9.08
CA TYR A 4 4.09 -1.99 -8.16
C TYR A 4 4.05 -3.50 -7.94
N HIS A 5 5.15 -4.08 -7.46
CA HIS A 5 5.30 -5.51 -7.26
C HIS A 5 5.70 -5.87 -5.83
N THR A 6 5.40 -7.11 -5.42
CA THR A 6 5.79 -7.65 -4.11
C THR A 6 7.30 -7.63 -3.93
N GLY A 7 7.76 -7.25 -2.74
CA GLY A 7 9.17 -7.06 -2.41
C GLY A 7 9.71 -5.67 -2.73
N GLN A 8 8.98 -4.86 -3.50
CA GLN A 8 9.39 -3.51 -3.85
C GLN A 8 9.32 -2.57 -2.65
N ARG A 9 10.36 -1.74 -2.48
CA ARG A 9 10.37 -0.61 -1.55
C ARG A 9 9.66 0.58 -2.15
N VAL A 10 8.74 1.17 -1.41
CA VAL A 10 7.92 2.29 -1.87
C VAL A 10 7.78 3.37 -0.81
N ASN A 11 7.68 4.61 -1.28
CA ASN A 11 7.22 5.76 -0.50
C ASN A 11 5.70 5.82 -0.59
N TYR A 12 5.01 5.88 0.56
CA TYR A 12 3.55 5.87 0.61
C TYR A 12 3.00 6.73 1.74
N LYS A 13 1.74 7.14 1.62
CA LYS A 13 0.99 7.81 2.68
C LYS A 13 0.10 6.80 3.42
N PRO A 14 0.41 6.43 4.67
CA PRO A 14 -0.36 5.44 5.42
C PRO A 14 -1.74 5.93 5.86
N VAL A 15 -1.88 7.26 6.06
CA VAL A 15 -3.10 7.88 6.59
C VAL A 15 -3.48 9.08 5.73
N GLY A 16 -4.76 9.17 5.39
CA GLY A 16 -5.28 10.16 4.47
C GLY A 16 -4.98 9.79 3.00
N GLY A 17 -5.79 10.30 2.08
CA GLY A 17 -5.60 10.05 0.65
C GLY A 17 -4.29 10.64 0.10
N PRO A 18 -4.06 10.56 -1.23
CA PRO A 18 -2.85 11.12 -1.87
C PRO A 18 -2.60 12.58 -1.51
N ASN A 19 -3.67 13.36 -1.37
CA ASN A 19 -3.65 14.80 -1.09
C ASN A 19 -3.59 15.13 0.42
N SER A 20 -3.42 14.14 1.29
CA SER A 20 -3.32 14.41 2.72
C SER A 20 -1.98 15.05 3.08
N ASN A 21 -2.00 15.98 4.06
CA ASN A 21 -0.80 16.57 4.64
C ASN A 21 -0.04 15.62 5.59
N THR A 22 -0.46 14.36 5.71
CA THR A 22 0.27 13.34 6.46
C THR A 22 1.64 13.08 5.85
N SER A 23 2.66 12.92 6.70
CA SER A 23 4.00 12.51 6.31
C SER A 23 4.01 11.20 5.54
N ALA A 24 4.82 11.16 4.48
CA ALA A 24 5.13 9.93 3.78
C ALA A 24 5.95 8.98 4.67
N SER A 25 5.85 7.68 4.40
CA SER A 25 6.63 6.63 5.03
C SER A 25 7.22 5.71 3.99
N ILE A 26 8.31 5.04 4.34
CA ILE A 26 8.94 4.01 3.51
C ILE A 26 8.45 2.64 4.00
N GLY A 27 8.05 1.80 3.06
CA GLY A 27 7.64 0.42 3.33
C GLY A 27 7.93 -0.53 2.19
N VAL A 28 7.75 -1.81 2.44
CA VAL A 28 7.90 -2.89 1.46
C VAL A 28 6.54 -3.47 1.14
N ILE A 29 6.23 -3.64 -0.14
CA ILE A 29 5.01 -4.32 -0.57
C ILE A 29 5.14 -5.81 -0.22
N ARG A 30 4.23 -6.31 0.61
CA ARG A 30 4.16 -7.73 0.98
C ARG A 30 3.14 -8.49 0.17
N GLU A 31 2.05 -7.84 -0.22
CA GLU A 31 0.95 -8.49 -0.93
C GLU A 31 0.19 -7.48 -1.78
N ILE A 32 -0.37 -7.95 -2.89
CA ILE A 32 -1.17 -7.16 -3.83
C ILE A 32 -2.49 -7.88 -4.01
N ALA A 33 -3.58 -7.24 -3.61
CA ALA A 33 -4.93 -7.74 -3.84
C ALA A 33 -5.56 -7.00 -5.02
N THR A 34 -5.98 -7.75 -6.02
CA THR A 34 -6.76 -7.29 -7.18
C THR A 34 -8.20 -7.79 -7.14
N GLU A 35 -8.57 -8.51 -6.08
CA GLU A 35 -9.91 -9.02 -5.82
C GLU A 35 -10.27 -8.79 -4.34
N PRO A 36 -11.57 -8.70 -4.00
CA PRO A 36 -12.00 -8.49 -2.62
C PRO A 36 -11.45 -9.58 -1.70
N THR A 37 -10.68 -9.18 -0.70
CA THR A 37 -9.99 -10.13 0.19
C THR A 37 -9.86 -9.55 1.60
N ALA A 38 -9.27 -10.31 2.52
CA ALA A 38 -8.89 -9.83 3.83
C ALA A 38 -7.39 -9.51 3.87
N LEU A 39 -7.02 -8.23 3.95
CA LEU A 39 -5.63 -7.82 4.20
C LEU A 39 -5.51 -7.27 5.63
N THR A 40 -4.40 -7.58 6.30
CA THR A 40 -4.12 -7.06 7.67
C THR A 40 -5.24 -7.33 8.68
N GLY A 41 -5.99 -8.43 8.51
CA GLY A 41 -7.12 -8.80 9.37
C GLY A 41 -8.39 -7.98 9.14
N ARG A 42 -8.51 -7.26 8.02
CA ARG A 42 -9.70 -6.48 7.65
C ARG A 42 -10.12 -6.80 6.23
N SER A 43 -11.43 -6.84 5.99
CA SER A 43 -11.97 -6.95 4.63
C SER A 43 -11.65 -5.68 3.85
N VAL A 44 -11.02 -5.85 2.69
CA VAL A 44 -10.69 -4.78 1.75
C VAL A 44 -11.37 -5.06 0.43
N ASP A 45 -12.11 -4.06 -0.01
CA ASP A 45 -12.62 -4.00 -1.37
C ASP A 45 -11.46 -3.62 -2.30
N ALA A 46 -11.01 -4.60 -3.07
CA ALA A 46 -9.95 -4.49 -4.06
C ALA A 46 -10.47 -5.01 -5.39
N SER A 47 -10.02 -4.40 -6.49
CA SER A 47 -10.37 -4.79 -7.85
C SER A 47 -9.17 -4.57 -8.77
N GLU A 48 -9.21 -5.09 -9.99
CA GLU A 48 -8.14 -4.84 -10.97
C GLU A 48 -7.94 -3.34 -11.28
N ALA A 49 -9.03 -2.56 -11.25
CA ALA A 49 -9.00 -1.10 -11.46
C ALA A 49 -8.57 -0.33 -10.20
N MET A 50 -8.78 -0.90 -9.01
CA MET A 50 -8.38 -0.31 -7.73
C MET A 50 -7.71 -1.36 -6.84
N PRO A 51 -6.45 -1.74 -7.16
CA PRO A 51 -5.73 -2.71 -6.36
C PRO A 51 -5.42 -2.17 -4.96
N ARG A 52 -5.31 -3.09 -4.00
CA ARG A 52 -4.89 -2.81 -2.63
C ARG A 52 -3.54 -3.43 -2.37
N TYR A 53 -2.63 -2.64 -1.83
CA TYR A 53 -1.26 -3.03 -1.53
C TYR A 53 -1.11 -3.18 -0.03
N GLN A 54 -0.71 -4.36 0.43
CA GLN A 54 -0.26 -4.54 1.80
C GLN A 54 1.19 -4.07 1.89
N ILE A 55 1.41 -2.95 2.56
CA ILE A 55 2.73 -2.36 2.75
C ILE A 55 3.15 -2.55 4.20
N GLU A 56 4.30 -3.16 4.42
CA GLU A 56 4.95 -3.23 5.71
C GLU A 56 5.87 -2.04 5.89
N ASN A 57 5.59 -1.22 6.90
CA ASN A 57 6.38 -0.04 7.21
C ASN A 57 7.77 -0.43 7.74
N LEU A 58 8.84 0.07 7.14
CA LEU A 58 10.20 -0.31 7.55
C LEU A 58 10.62 0.24 8.93
N LYS A 59 9.97 1.32 9.40
CA LYS A 59 10.29 1.94 10.69
C LYS A 59 9.54 1.29 11.86
N THR A 60 8.29 0.90 11.64
CA THR A 60 7.40 0.40 12.71
C THR A 60 7.10 -1.09 12.60
N HIS A 61 7.49 -1.73 11.49
CA HIS A 61 7.17 -3.13 11.13
C HIS A 61 5.67 -3.44 11.11
N LYS A 62 4.82 -2.41 11.02
CA LYS A 62 3.36 -2.57 10.90
C LYS A 62 2.96 -2.67 9.44
N SER A 63 2.07 -3.62 9.16
CA SER A 63 1.45 -3.79 7.85
C SER A 63 0.20 -2.94 7.72
N SER A 64 -0.03 -2.36 6.54
CA SER A 64 -1.21 -1.56 6.24
C SER A 64 -1.68 -1.81 4.81
N ALA A 65 -2.99 -1.93 4.62
CA ALA A 65 -3.60 -2.04 3.30
C ALA A 65 -3.86 -0.64 2.71
N VAL A 66 -3.16 -0.31 1.64
CA VAL A 66 -3.10 1.04 1.05
C VAL A 66 -3.55 0.99 -0.41
N LYS A 67 -4.22 2.04 -0.89
CA LYS A 67 -4.61 2.17 -2.30
C LYS A 67 -3.40 2.52 -3.16
N GLU A 68 -3.41 2.14 -4.43
CA GLU A 68 -2.33 2.52 -5.36
C GLU A 68 -2.05 4.02 -5.37
N CYS A 69 -3.10 4.85 -5.36
CA CYS A 69 -2.96 6.31 -5.38
C CYS A 69 -2.27 6.89 -4.15
N ASN A 70 -2.21 6.16 -3.04
CA ASN A 70 -1.49 6.59 -1.84
C ASN A 70 0.01 6.26 -1.91
N ILE A 71 0.46 5.52 -2.91
CA ILE A 71 1.87 5.22 -3.16
C ILE A 71 2.43 6.33 -4.04
N LEU A 72 3.42 7.06 -3.49
CA LEU A 72 4.03 8.22 -4.13
C LEU A 72 5.08 7.81 -5.18
N GLY A 73 5.64 6.61 -5.05
CA GLY A 73 6.62 6.06 -5.97
C GLY A 73 7.54 5.03 -5.33
N PRO A 74 8.47 4.45 -6.09
CA PRO A 74 9.54 3.61 -5.55
C PRO A 74 10.39 4.39 -4.55
N ALA A 75 10.86 3.71 -3.51
CA ALA A 75 11.85 4.24 -2.58
C ALA A 75 13.21 3.59 -2.88
N GLU A 76 14.27 4.39 -2.83
CA GLU A 76 15.67 3.96 -3.01
C GLU A 76 16.16 3.16 -1.78
#